data_AF-A0A428Z6L1-F1
#
_entry.id   AF-A0A428Z6L1-F1
#
_cell.length_a   1.000
_cell.length_b   1.000
_cell.length_c   1.000
_cell.angle_alpha   90.00
_cell.angle_beta   90.00
_cell.angle_gamma   90.00
#
_symmetry.space_group_name_H-M   'P 1'
#
loop_
_entity.id
_entity.type
_entity.pdbx_description
1 polymer ?
#
loop_
_entity_poly.entity_id
_entity_poly.type
_entity_poly.pdbx_seq_one_letter_code
_entity_poly.pdbx_strand_id
1 'polypeptide(L)' 'MTYACPYTVTVGAYVLGVLCARENTEFRQHAVGCPSCQREIAELTPTVRLLAILKTETHEANRRAISREPERTRGELSR' A
#
# COMPACT_ATOMS: atom_id res chain seq x y z
N MET A 1 19.25 4.42 25.31
CA MET A 1 17.90 4.40 25.93
C MET A 1 16.86 4.52 24.82
N THR A 2 16.30 3.40 24.39
CA THR A 2 15.17 3.35 23.44
C THR A 2 13.89 3.65 24.22
N TYR A 3 13.44 4.90 24.16
CA TYR A 3 12.04 5.18 24.45
C TYR A 3 11.25 4.50 23.33
N ALA A 4 10.60 3.37 23.64
CA ALA A 4 9.72 2.70 22.71
C ALA A 4 8.61 3.68 22.33
N CYS A 5 8.70 4.25 21.13
CA CYS A 5 7.69 5.17 20.63
C CYS A 5 6.37 4.39 20.51
N PRO A 6 5.26 4.87 21.10
CA PRO A 6 3.97 4.17 21.04
C PRO A 6 3.38 4.10 19.62
N TYR A 7 3.90 4.91 18.69
CA TYR A 7 3.46 4.99 17.30
C TYR A 7 4.27 4.13 16.31
N THR A 8 5.21 3.30 16.77
CA THR A 8 6.01 2.43 15.86
C THR A 8 5.14 1.55 14.98
N VAL A 9 4.12 0.89 15.53
CA VAL A 9 3.18 0.07 14.75
C VAL A 9 2.35 0.91 13.76
N THR A 10 2.16 2.20 14.04
CA THR A 10 1.36 3.13 13.21
C THR A 10 2.13 3.64 11.98
N VAL A 11 3.47 3.58 11.97
CA VAL A 11 4.29 4.09 10.86
C VAL A 11 3.94 3.40 9.54
N GLY A 12 3.83 2.07 9.55
CA GLY A 12 3.45 1.28 8.37
C GLY A 12 2.09 1.69 7.79
N ALA A 13 1.08 1.83 8.65
CA ALA A 13 -0.25 2.28 8.25
C ALA A 13 -0.24 3.72 7.70
N TYR A 14 0.57 4.60 8.29
CA TYR A 14 0.77 5.96 7.79
C TYR A 14 1.35 5.98 6.38
N VAL A 15 2.47 5.27 6.14
CA VAL A 15 3.14 5.30 4.83
C VAL A 15 2.30 4.60 3.76
N LEU A 16 1.52 3.59 4.11
CA LEU A 16 0.57 2.93 3.20
C LEU A 16 -0.69 3.78 2.91
N GLY A 17 -0.90 4.87 3.65
CA GLY A 17 -2.05 5.76 3.46
C GLY A 17 -3.38 5.16 3.91
N VAL A 18 -3.38 4.24 4.88
CA VAL A 18 -4.59 3.53 5.34
C VAL A 18 -5.16 4.06 6.66
N LEU A 19 -4.50 5.05 7.27
CA LEU A 19 -5.02 5.75 8.44
C LEU A 19 -6.22 6.64 8.07
N CYS A 20 -7.19 6.77 8.99
CA CYS A 20 -8.22 7.78 8.83
C CYS A 20 -7.62 9.20 8.97
N ALA A 21 -8.39 10.23 8.58
CA ALA A 21 -7.91 11.62 8.59
C ALA A 21 -7.41 12.09 9.97
N ARG A 22 -8.11 11.69 11.04
CA ARG A 22 -7.74 12.00 12.43
C ARG A 22 -6.39 11.38 12.78
N GLU A 23 -6.26 10.07 12.58
CA GLU A 23 -5.03 9.32 12.88
C GLU A 23 -3.84 9.81 12.06
N ASN A 24 -4.04 10.15 10.77
CA ASN A 24 -2.99 10.71 9.93
C ASN A 24 -2.45 12.02 10.51
N THR A 25 -3.35 12.89 10.97
CA THR A 25 -3.01 14.18 11.55
C THR A 25 -2.25 14.02 12.87
N GLU A 26 -2.76 13.17 13.76
CA GLU A 26 -2.14 12.86 15.06
C GLU A 26 -0.73 12.28 14.88
N PHE A 27 -0.58 11.28 14.01
CA PHE A 27 0.71 10.66 13.72
C PHE A 27 1.69 11.66 13.09
N ARG A 28 1.23 12.48 12.13
CA ARG A 28 2.08 13.49 11.48
C ARG A 28 2.65 14.49 12.49
N GLN A 29 1.81 14.97 13.42
CA GLN A 29 2.25 15.88 14.48
C GLN A 29 3.33 15.24 15.35
N HIS A 30 3.16 13.96 15.71
CA HIS A 30 4.18 13.22 16.45
C HIS A 30 5.49 13.04 15.67
N ALA A 31 5.40 12.61 14.40
CA ALA A 31 6.56 12.29 13.57
C ALA A 31 7.49 13.49 13.32
N VAL A 32 6.99 14.72 13.38
CA VAL A 32 7.83 15.93 13.29
C VAL A 32 8.88 15.98 14.40
N GLY A 33 8.56 15.49 15.61
CA GLY A 33 9.45 15.53 16.78
C GLY A 33 10.12 14.20 17.14
N CYS A 34 9.86 13.12 16.39
CA CYS A 34 10.28 11.77 16.75
C CYS A 34 11.29 11.18 15.75
N PRO A 35 12.60 11.17 16.06
CA PRO A 35 13.63 10.65 15.17
C PRO A 35 13.45 9.17 14.79
N SER A 36 12.86 8.37 15.68
CA SER A 36 12.58 6.95 15.42
C SER A 36 11.54 6.80 14.30
N CYS A 37 10.42 7.52 14.38
CA CYS A 37 9.39 7.48 13.35
C CYS A 37 9.89 8.09 12.04
N GLN A 38 10.71 9.15 12.09
CA GLN A 38 11.30 9.73 10.87
C GLN A 38 12.20 8.72 10.15
N ARG A 39 13.04 7.99 10.90
CA ARG A 39 13.88 6.93 10.35
C ARG A 39 13.03 5.83 9.71
N GLU A 40 12.02 5.34 10.44
CA GLU A 40 11.16 4.26 9.96
C GLU A 40 10.35 4.69 8.71
N ILE A 41 9.88 5.94 8.64
CA ILE A 41 9.28 6.51 7.42
C ILE A 41 10.28 6.45 6.26
N ALA A 42 11.52 6.89 6.47
CA ALA A 42 12.55 6.91 5.44
C ALA A 42 12.89 5.48 4.97
N GLU A 43 12.95 4.52 5.88
CA GLU A 43 13.23 3.11 5.60
C GLU A 43 12.10 2.42 4.83
N LEU A 44 10.82 2.70 5.16
CA LEU A 44 9.68 2.06 4.54
C LEU A 44 9.24 2.70 3.21
N THR A 45 9.51 4.00 3.02
CA THR A 45 9.06 4.75 1.83
C THR A 45 9.46 4.09 0.49
N PRO A 46 10.72 3.61 0.28
CA PRO A 46 11.10 2.93 -0.96
C PRO A 46 10.25 1.70 -1.27
N THR A 47 10.01 0.85 -0.27
CA THR A 47 9.20 -0.37 -0.41
C THR A 47 7.75 -0.03 -0.74
N VAL A 48 7.17 0.96 -0.07
CA VAL A 48 5.79 1.40 -0.35
C VAL A 48 5.65 1.92 -1.79
N ARG A 49 6.65 2.64 -2.30
CA ARG A 49 6.65 3.10 -3.70
C ARG A 49 6.66 1.94 -4.68
N LEU A 50 7.44 0.89 -4.42
CA LEU A 50 7.45 -0.33 -5.25
C LEU A 50 6.08 -1.03 -5.20
N LEU A 51 5.46 -1.14 -4.02
CA LEU A 51 4.12 -1.72 -3.88
C LEU A 51 3.06 -0.95 -4.69
N ALA A 52 3.15 0.38 -4.75
CA ALA A 52 2.23 1.20 -5.54
C ALA A 52 2.34 0.93 -7.06
N ILE A 53 3.56 0.71 -7.55
CA ILE A 53 3.83 0.34 -8.95
C ILE A 53 3.23 -1.04 -9.23
N LEU A 54 3.61 -2.05 -8.44
CA LEU A 54 3.13 -3.42 -8.61
C LEU A 54 1.61 -3.52 -8.52
N LYS A 55 0.99 -2.77 -7.61
CA LYS A 55 -0.47 -2.70 -7.50
C LYS A 55 -1.09 -2.24 -8.82
N THR A 56 -0.56 -1.18 -9.41
CA THR A 56 -1.05 -0.63 -10.68
C THR A 56 -0.91 -1.65 -11.81
N GLU A 57 0.28 -2.25 -11.96
CA GLU A 57 0.55 -3.28 -12.97
C GLU A 57 -0.36 -4.50 -12.81
N THR A 58 -0.57 -4.95 -11.57
CA THR A 58 -1.46 -6.07 -11.25
C THR A 58 -2.92 -5.75 -11.61
N HIS A 59 -3.40 -4.55 -11.29
CA HIS A 59 -4.74 -4.12 -11.69
C HIS A 59 -4.91 -4.08 -13.22
N GLU A 60 -3.90 -3.62 -13.95
CA GLU A 60 -3.93 -3.63 -15.41
C GLU A 60 -3.94 -5.04 -16.00
N ALA A 61 -3.08 -5.93 -15.50
CA ALA A 61 -3.03 -7.32 -15.93
C ALA A 61 -4.39 -8.02 -15.68
N ASN A 62 -4.97 -7.84 -14.50
CA ASN A 62 -6.28 -8.38 -14.15
C ASN A 62 -7.38 -7.85 -15.07
N ARG A 63 -7.38 -6.54 -15.38
CA ARG A 63 -8.35 -5.95 -16.30
C ARG A 63 -8.24 -6.52 -17.71
N ARG A 64 -7.02 -6.77 -18.20
CA ARG A 64 -6.78 -7.40 -19.51
C ARG A 64 -7.24 -8.86 -19.53
N ALA A 65 -7.00 -9.61 -18.45
CA ALA A 65 -7.46 -11.00 -18.34
C ALA A 65 -8.99 -11.09 -18.41
N ILE A 66 -9.70 -10.30 -17.60
CA ILE A 66 -11.17 -10.23 -17.59
C ILE A 66 -11.72 -9.83 -18.98
N SER A 67 -11.07 -8.89 -19.67
CA SER A 67 -11.52 -8.41 -20.99
C SER A 67 -11.35 -9.45 -22.11
N ARG A 68 -10.50 -10.48 -21.93
CA ARG A 68 -10.27 -11.55 -22.92
C ARG A 68 -11.23 -12.72 -22.78
N GLU A 69 -12.14 -12.70 -21.80
CA GLU A 69 -12.96 -13.85 -21.41
C GLU A 69 -14.40 -13.94 -21.98
N PRO A 70 -14.70 -13.58 -23.26
CA PRO A 70 -15.96 -14.03 -23.88
C PRO A 70 -15.86 -14.90 -25.14
N GLU A 71 -14.68 -15.34 -25.63
CA GLU A 71 -14.62 -16.09 -26.91
C GLU A 71 -14.44 -17.62 -26.80
N ARG A 72 -14.05 -18.16 -25.63
CA ARG A 72 -13.72 -19.60 -25.54
C ARG A 72 -14.92 -20.54 -25.39
N THR A 73 -16.09 -20.04 -24.98
CA THR A 73 -17.27 -20.87 -24.66
C THR A 73 -18.24 -21.11 -25.82
N ARG A 74 -18.01 -20.54 -27.02
CA ARG A 74 -18.91 -20.71 -28.17
C ARG A 74 -18.48 -21.82 -29.15
N GLY A 75 -17.31 -22.42 -28.97
CA GLY A 75 -16.75 -23.44 -29.88
C GLY A 75 -17.11 -24.89 -29.56
N GLU A 76 -17.70 -25.21 -28.41
CA GLU A 76 -17.86 -26.59 -27.92
C GLU A 76 -19.29 -27.17 -28.08
N LEU A 77 -20.23 -26.44 -28.69
CA LEU A 77 -21.62 -26.88 -28.91
C LEU A 77 -21.93 -27.28 -30.36
N SER A 78 -20.94 -27.61 -31.18
CA SER A 78 -21.16 -27.99 -32.59
C SER A 78 -20.25 -29.12 -33.12
N ARG A 79 -20.03 -30.18 -32.32
CA ARG A 79 -19.54 -31.47 -32.84
C ARG A 79 -20.30 -32.63 -32.23
#